data_AF-E0SQA8-F1
#
_entry.id   AF-E0SQA8-F1
#
_cell.length_a   1.000
_cell.length_b   1.000
_cell.length_c   1.000
_cell.angle_alpha   90.00
_cell.angle_beta   90.00
_cell.angle_gamma   90.00
#
_symmetry.space_group_name_H-M   'P 1'
#
loop_
_entity.id
_entity.type
_entity.pdbx_description
1 polymer ?
#
loop_
_entity_poly.entity_id
_entity_poly.type
_entity_poly.pdbx_seq_one_letter_code
_entity_poly.pdbx_strand_id
1 'polypeptide(L)'
;MPEFKLVVSDPRVKQQKVIPVKVVGLEDLEYSDKHKEQRELPKVRVHSGLLKLLDPGLGVVVIRIWKNRANREKVNLVAIAEEGNVPDIQTVGVPIGFMREKLGATEALGEIFTASSFQIVVGGDIAARLIGLKIGDRIDGRIIGLKGVMLEIRGGSDLAGFPMRVDISGSVKKYILLSKGPGFRPKEEGERRRKLVRGNTISDDIVQINAVVIPT
;
A
#
# COMPACT_ATOMS: atom_id res chain seq x y z
N MET A 1 -21.93 -1.89 -1.02
CA MET A 1 -21.23 -1.28 0.13
C MET A 1 -20.02 -0.55 -0.43
N PRO A 2 -19.64 0.62 0.09
CA PRO A 2 -18.47 1.34 -0.38
C PRO A 2 -17.21 0.51 -0.15
N GLU A 3 -16.34 0.48 -1.15
CA GLU A 3 -15.01 -0.14 -1.09
C GLU A 3 -13.99 0.88 -1.57
N PHE A 4 -12.95 1.10 -0.77
CA PHE A 4 -11.87 2.02 -1.10
C PHE A 4 -10.54 1.29 -1.18
N LYS A 5 -9.72 1.66 -2.15
CA LYS A 5 -8.29 1.33 -2.18
C LYS A 5 -7.55 2.37 -1.35
N LEU A 6 -7.17 2.02 -0.12
CA LEU A 6 -6.35 2.87 0.73
C LEU A 6 -4.88 2.64 0.38
N VAL A 7 -4.22 3.69 -0.11
CA VAL A 7 -2.78 3.70 -0.38
C VAL A 7 -2.09 4.40 0.80
N VAL A 8 -1.25 3.66 1.51
CA VAL A 8 -0.51 4.16 2.67
C VAL A 8 0.94 4.35 2.29
N SER A 9 1.47 5.54 2.56
CA SER A 9 2.87 5.89 2.32
C SER A 9 3.61 6.07 3.64
N ASP A 10 4.80 5.47 3.76
CA ASP A 10 5.70 5.64 4.89
C ASP A 10 6.83 6.62 4.53
N PRO A 11 6.81 7.87 5.05
CA PRO A 11 7.83 8.85 4.74
C PRO A 11 9.18 8.56 5.41
N ARG A 12 9.25 7.62 6.37
CA ARG A 12 10.51 7.23 7.04
C ARG A 12 11.44 6.47 6.09
N VAL A 13 10.88 5.77 5.10
CA VAL A 13 11.63 4.97 4.13
C VAL A 13 12.17 5.88 3.01
N LYS A 14 13.30 6.56 3.25
CA LYS A 14 13.94 7.44 2.24
C LYS A 14 14.78 6.67 1.21
N GLN A 15 15.46 5.60 1.62
CA GLN A 15 16.25 4.73 0.74
C GLN A 15 15.96 3.28 1.10
N GLN A 16 15.46 2.51 0.13
CA GLN A 16 15.15 1.09 0.30
C GLN A 16 16.45 0.28 0.23
N LYS A 17 16.81 -0.37 1.33
CA LYS A 17 17.86 -1.40 1.33
C LYS A 17 17.27 -2.67 0.74
N VAL A 18 17.79 -3.10 -0.40
CA VAL A 18 17.36 -4.33 -1.08
C VAL A 18 18.33 -5.44 -0.71
N ILE A 19 17.80 -6.51 -0.11
CA ILE A 19 18.59 -7.64 0.36
C ILE A 19 18.18 -8.89 -0.43
N PRO A 20 19.11 -9.61 -1.07
CA PRO A 20 18.80 -10.87 -1.74
C PRO A 20 18.48 -11.95 -0.71
N VAL A 21 17.41 -12.72 -0.96
CA VAL A 21 16.91 -13.74 -0.04
C VAL A 21 16.46 -15.00 -0.78
N LYS A 22 16.59 -16.15 -0.11
CA LYS A 22 15.92 -17.39 -0.48
C LYS A 22 14.50 -17.35 0.08
N VAL A 23 13.51 -17.50 -0.78
CA VAL A 23 12.09 -17.52 -0.41
C VAL A 23 11.63 -18.96 -0.31
N VAL A 24 11.11 -19.36 0.85
CA VAL A 24 10.66 -20.72 1.14
C VAL A 24 9.18 -20.68 1.51
N GLY A 25 8.39 -21.56 0.90
CA GLY A 25 6.99 -21.76 1.24
C GLY A 25 6.85 -22.46 2.58
N LEU A 26 6.17 -21.83 3.55
CA LEU A 26 5.80 -22.44 4.82
C LEU A 26 4.31 -22.82 4.82
N GLU A 27 3.99 -24.00 5.34
CA GLU A 27 2.63 -24.54 5.39
C GLU A 27 1.80 -23.96 6.55
N ASP A 28 2.47 -23.37 7.54
CA ASP A 28 1.85 -22.80 8.73
C ASP A 28 1.36 -21.34 8.57
N LEU A 29 1.57 -20.76 7.40
CA LEU A 29 1.10 -19.43 7.05
C LEU A 29 -0.12 -19.54 6.12
N GLU A 30 -1.25 -19.00 6.58
CA GLU A 30 -2.50 -19.03 5.81
C GLU A 30 -2.46 -18.05 4.62
N TYR A 31 -2.97 -18.49 3.48
CA TYR A 31 -3.20 -17.66 2.31
C TYR A 31 -4.63 -17.86 1.81
N SER A 32 -5.54 -17.04 2.36
CA SER A 32 -6.96 -17.04 2.04
C SER A 32 -7.33 -16.01 0.95
N ASP A 33 -8.58 -16.05 0.47
CA ASP A 33 -9.08 -15.11 -0.55
C ASP A 33 -9.05 -13.65 -0.10
N LYS A 34 -9.10 -13.37 1.21
CA LYS A 34 -8.91 -12.02 1.76
C LYS A 34 -7.53 -11.43 1.45
N HIS A 35 -6.50 -12.27 1.37
CA HIS A 35 -5.16 -11.86 0.98
C HIS A 35 -5.05 -11.61 -0.52
N LYS A 36 -5.84 -12.32 -1.34
CA LYS A 36 -5.95 -12.08 -2.78
C LYS A 36 -6.63 -10.75 -3.09
N GLU A 37 -7.67 -10.42 -2.32
CA GLU A 37 -8.39 -9.15 -2.42
C GLU A 37 -7.64 -7.97 -1.80
N GLN A 38 -6.43 -8.19 -1.24
CA GLN A 38 -5.65 -7.18 -0.51
C GLN A 38 -6.42 -6.53 0.65
N ARG A 39 -7.39 -7.23 1.24
CA ARG A 39 -8.12 -6.75 2.43
C ARG A 39 -7.29 -6.89 3.70
N GLU A 40 -6.44 -7.92 3.75
CA GLU A 40 -5.51 -8.18 4.84
C GLU A 40 -4.12 -8.45 4.25
N LEU A 41 -3.08 -7.89 4.88
CA LEU A 41 -1.70 -8.15 4.48
C LEU A 41 -1.28 -9.52 5.01
N PRO A 42 -0.73 -10.42 4.15
CA PRO A 42 -0.25 -11.71 4.59
C PRO A 42 0.93 -11.54 5.54
N LYS A 43 1.08 -12.50 6.44
CA LYS A 43 2.21 -12.56 7.37
C LYS A 43 3.35 -13.34 6.73
N VAL A 44 4.57 -12.87 6.93
CA VAL A 44 5.79 -13.54 6.48
C VAL A 44 6.75 -13.68 7.64
N ARG A 45 7.49 -14.80 7.67
CA ARG A 45 8.46 -15.07 8.73
C ARG A 45 9.84 -14.67 8.29
N VAL A 46 10.51 -13.89 9.13
CA VAL A 46 11.82 -13.34 8.88
C VAL A 46 12.72 -13.58 10.08
N HIS A 47 14.00 -13.87 9.83
CA HIS A 47 15.00 -14.00 10.88
C HIS A 47 15.27 -12.65 11.56
N SER A 48 15.50 -12.65 12.88
CA SER A 48 15.70 -11.44 13.71
C SER A 48 16.82 -10.52 13.21
N GLY A 49 17.92 -11.10 12.71
CA GLY A 49 19.03 -10.37 12.08
C GLY A 49 18.61 -9.58 10.83
N LEU A 50 17.70 -10.14 10.01
CA LEU A 50 17.22 -9.47 8.80
C LEU A 50 16.23 -8.36 9.14
N LEU A 51 15.40 -8.55 10.18
CA LEU A 51 14.52 -7.49 10.70
C LEU A 51 15.30 -6.27 11.19
N LYS A 52 16.40 -6.47 11.92
CA LYS A 52 17.30 -5.38 12.37
C LYS A 52 17.97 -4.65 11.20
N LEU A 53 18.30 -5.35 10.12
CA LEU A 53 18.92 -4.75 8.94
C LEU A 53 17.94 -3.93 8.10
N LEU A 54 16.71 -4.42 7.99
CA LEU A 54 15.62 -3.76 7.26
C LEU A 54 15.06 -2.57 8.04
N ASP A 55 14.99 -2.66 9.38
CA ASP A 55 14.31 -1.70 10.26
C ASP A 55 12.96 -1.21 9.69
N PRO A 56 12.02 -2.14 9.41
CA PRO A 56 10.75 -1.78 8.82
C PRO A 56 9.94 -1.00 9.86
N GLY A 57 9.93 0.33 9.78
CA GLY A 57 9.26 1.20 10.76
C GLY A 57 7.78 0.85 11.02
N LEU A 58 7.10 0.26 10.04
CA LEU A 58 5.72 -0.23 10.12
C LEU A 58 5.59 -1.76 10.17
N GLY A 59 6.71 -2.50 10.13
CA GLY A 59 6.72 -3.95 9.98
C GLY A 59 6.32 -4.44 8.58
N VAL A 60 6.07 -3.55 7.61
CA VAL A 60 5.64 -3.93 6.25
C VAL A 60 6.84 -4.05 5.31
N VAL A 61 6.95 -5.22 4.67
CA VAL A 61 8.02 -5.54 3.71
C VAL A 61 7.44 -5.93 2.37
N VAL A 62 8.23 -5.73 1.32
CA VAL A 62 7.95 -6.23 -0.02
C VAL A 62 8.96 -7.32 -0.34
N ILE A 63 8.45 -8.49 -0.70
CA ILE A 63 9.24 -9.60 -1.21
C ILE A 63 9.01 -9.67 -2.71
N ARG A 64 10.07 -9.40 -3.47
CA ARG A 64 10.09 -9.51 -4.92
C ARG A 64 10.68 -10.86 -5.30
N ILE A 65 9.88 -11.70 -5.92
CA ILE A 65 10.24 -13.07 -6.30
C ILE A 65 10.40 -13.16 -7.82
N TRP A 66 11.48 -13.79 -8.27
CA TRP A 66 11.72 -14.02 -9.68
C TRP A 66 11.04 -15.32 -10.12
N LYS A 67 10.04 -15.22 -11.01
CA LYS A 67 9.35 -16.40 -11.57
C LYS A 67 10.16 -17.06 -12.67
N ASN A 68 10.73 -16.26 -13.55
CA ASN A 68 11.66 -16.73 -14.57
C ASN A 68 12.71 -15.64 -14.84
N ARG A 69 13.99 -15.96 -14.63
CA ARG A 69 15.10 -15.01 -14.84
C ARG A 69 15.27 -14.64 -16.33
N ALA A 70 14.88 -15.53 -17.25
CA ALA A 70 15.00 -15.29 -18.68
C ALA A 70 14.01 -14.20 -19.18
N ASN A 71 12.75 -14.26 -18.74
CA ASN A 71 11.70 -13.33 -19.17
C ASN A 71 11.55 -12.09 -18.27
N ARG A 72 12.38 -11.96 -17.22
CA ARG A 72 12.29 -10.90 -16.19
C ARG A 72 10.92 -10.79 -15.52
N GLU A 73 10.14 -11.88 -15.51
CA GLU A 73 8.85 -11.94 -14.83
C GLU A 73 9.06 -11.96 -13.30
N LYS A 74 8.46 -10.98 -12.64
CA LYS A 74 8.56 -10.76 -11.20
C LYS A 74 7.19 -10.78 -10.56
N VAL A 75 7.11 -11.36 -9.37
CA VAL A 75 5.92 -11.31 -8.52
C VAL A 75 6.30 -10.56 -7.25
N ASN A 76 5.52 -9.54 -6.88
CA ASN A 76 5.71 -8.82 -5.63
C ASN A 76 4.66 -9.28 -4.61
N LEU A 77 5.11 -9.56 -3.39
CA LEU A 77 4.26 -9.81 -2.24
C LEU A 77 4.50 -8.72 -1.21
N VAL A 78 3.45 -8.00 -0.84
CA VAL A 78 3.49 -7.06 0.30
C VAL A 78 2.98 -7.81 1.52
N ALA A 79 3.74 -7.78 2.61
CA ALA A 79 3.45 -8.59 3.79
C ALA A 79 3.90 -7.90 5.08
N ILE A 80 3.31 -8.33 6.20
CA ILE A 80 3.76 -7.97 7.55
C ILE A 80 4.86 -8.96 7.95
N ALA A 81 6.05 -8.46 8.25
CA ALA A 81 7.17 -9.26 8.71
C ALA A 81 7.03 -9.55 10.21
N GLU A 82 6.91 -10.83 10.54
CA GLU A 82 6.95 -11.34 11.90
C GLU A 82 8.25 -12.12 12.12
N GLU A 83 8.76 -12.05 13.35
CA GLU A 83 9.92 -12.85 13.73
C GLU A 83 9.54 -14.33 13.75
N GLY A 84 10.31 -15.14 13.05
CA GLY A 84 10.09 -16.58 12.97
C GLY A 84 11.40 -17.34 12.96
N ASN A 85 11.35 -18.59 13.42
CA ASN A 85 12.51 -19.47 13.47
C ASN A 85 12.79 -20.02 12.06
N VAL A 86 13.43 -19.20 11.23
CA VAL A 86 13.86 -19.55 9.87
C VAL A 86 15.34 -19.93 9.91
N PRO A 87 15.80 -20.98 9.18
CA PRO A 87 17.14 -21.54 9.36
C PRO A 87 18.29 -20.56 9.09
N ASP A 88 18.12 -19.61 8.17
CA ASP A 88 19.18 -18.69 7.76
C ASP A 88 18.73 -17.22 7.78
N ILE A 89 19.70 -16.33 7.99
CA ILE A 89 19.52 -14.86 7.94
C ILE A 89 18.97 -14.39 6.58
N GLN A 90 19.34 -15.09 5.49
CA GLN A 90 18.91 -14.75 4.13
C GLN A 90 17.67 -15.52 3.67
N THR A 91 16.98 -16.22 4.57
CA THR A 91 15.78 -16.98 4.20
C THR A 91 14.52 -16.28 4.71
N VAL A 92 13.49 -16.22 3.87
CA VAL A 92 12.19 -15.63 4.18
C VAL A 92 11.10 -16.66 3.97
N GLY A 93 10.30 -16.88 5.02
CA GLY A 93 9.15 -17.76 5.00
C GLY A 93 7.92 -17.05 4.46
N VAL A 94 7.34 -17.57 3.38
CA VAL A 94 6.15 -17.03 2.69
C VAL A 94 5.05 -18.10 2.71
N PRO A 95 3.75 -17.72 2.74
CA PRO A 95 2.67 -18.71 2.64
C PRO A 95 2.83 -19.65 1.44
N ILE A 96 2.78 -20.96 1.68
CA ILE A 96 2.93 -21.96 0.62
C ILE A 96 1.83 -21.86 -0.45
N GLY A 97 0.62 -21.44 -0.05
CA GLY A 97 -0.51 -21.22 -0.97
C GLY A 97 -0.19 -20.15 -2.02
N PHE A 98 0.44 -19.05 -1.61
CA PHE A 98 0.88 -17.99 -2.53
C PHE A 98 1.94 -18.51 -3.51
N MET A 99 2.91 -19.25 -3.01
CA MET A 99 4.02 -19.81 -3.81
C MET A 99 3.51 -20.83 -4.84
N ARG A 100 2.65 -21.77 -4.44
CA ARG A 100 2.04 -22.76 -5.34
C ARG A 100 1.19 -22.10 -6.42
N GLU A 101 0.37 -21.11 -6.07
CA GLU A 101 -0.55 -20.47 -7.02
C GLU A 101 0.17 -19.55 -8.02
N LYS A 102 1.15 -18.76 -7.58
CA LYS A 102 1.80 -17.75 -8.44
C LYS A 102 3.05 -18.27 -9.16
N LEU A 103 3.85 -19.09 -8.48
CA LEU A 103 5.16 -19.54 -8.94
C LEU A 103 5.16 -21.02 -9.36
N GLY A 104 4.24 -21.84 -8.84
CA GLY A 104 4.23 -23.29 -9.08
C GLY A 104 5.41 -24.03 -8.44
N ALA A 105 6.15 -23.36 -7.54
CA ALA A 105 7.33 -23.88 -6.86
C ALA A 105 7.25 -23.62 -5.36
N THR A 106 7.91 -24.45 -4.55
CA THR A 106 8.00 -24.31 -3.09
C THR A 106 9.16 -23.42 -2.64
N GLU A 107 10.17 -23.26 -3.49
CA GLU A 107 11.32 -22.40 -3.24
C GLU A 107 11.57 -21.48 -4.44
N ALA A 108 12.01 -20.25 -4.17
CA ALA A 108 12.40 -19.30 -5.20
C ALA A 108 13.49 -18.36 -4.69
N LEU A 109 14.20 -17.72 -5.61
CA LEU A 109 15.14 -16.65 -5.29
C LEU A 109 14.42 -15.30 -5.41
N GLY A 110 14.65 -14.42 -4.44
CA GLY A 110 13.99 -13.14 -4.35
C GLY A 110 14.84 -12.05 -3.70
N GLU A 111 14.22 -10.90 -3.55
CA GLU A 111 14.73 -9.73 -2.87
C GLU A 111 13.71 -9.28 -1.83
N ILE A 112 14.15 -8.92 -0.64
CA ILE A 112 13.33 -8.29 0.38
C ILE A 112 13.77 -6.84 0.57
N PHE A 113 12.80 -5.94 0.68
CA PHE A 113 13.02 -4.53 1.00
C PHE A 113 11.83 -3.96 1.75
N THR A 114 12.04 -2.84 2.45
CA THR A 114 10.99 -2.11 3.18
C THR A 114 9.99 -1.47 2.22
N ALA A 115 8.69 -1.60 2.50
CA ALA A 115 7.66 -0.96 1.69
C ALA A 115 7.67 0.57 1.92
N SER A 116 7.92 1.35 0.87
CA SER A 116 7.76 2.82 0.92
C SER A 116 6.29 3.23 0.81
N SER A 117 5.51 2.44 0.07
CA SER A 117 4.07 2.53 0.04
C SER A 117 3.45 1.15 -0.21
N PHE A 118 2.22 0.98 0.24
CA PHE A 118 1.43 -0.21 0.00
C PHE A 118 -0.05 0.13 -0.13
N GLN A 119 -0.81 -0.83 -0.66
CA GLN A 119 -2.23 -0.70 -0.91
C GLN A 119 -2.99 -1.74 -0.08
N ILE A 120 -4.11 -1.32 0.49
CA ILE A 120 -5.04 -2.20 1.20
C ILE A 120 -6.46 -1.84 0.78
N VAL A 121 -7.29 -2.84 0.50
CA VAL A 121 -8.70 -2.66 0.16
C VAL A 121 -9.49 -2.65 1.45
N VAL A 122 -10.16 -1.53 1.72
CA VAL A 122 -11.02 -1.36 2.89
C VAL A 122 -12.48 -1.37 2.44
N GLY A 123 -13.28 -2.24 3.03
CA GLY A 123 -14.71 -2.38 2.76
C GLY A 123 -15.52 -2.40 4.06
N GLY A 124 -16.84 -2.51 3.93
CA GLY A 124 -17.74 -2.67 5.07
C GLY A 124 -17.71 -1.49 6.05
N ASP A 125 -17.67 -1.80 7.34
CA ASP A 125 -17.71 -0.79 8.41
C ASP A 125 -16.51 0.16 8.40
N ILE A 126 -15.33 -0.32 7.97
CA ILE A 126 -14.12 0.51 7.86
C ILE A 126 -14.33 1.57 6.80
N ALA A 127 -14.88 1.20 5.64
CA ALA A 127 -15.20 2.15 4.58
C ALA A 127 -16.25 3.17 5.03
N ALA A 128 -17.30 2.72 5.73
CA ALA A 128 -18.33 3.62 6.27
C ALA A 128 -17.76 4.70 7.20
N ARG A 129 -16.75 4.36 8.01
CA ARG A 129 -16.06 5.32 8.91
C ARG A 129 -15.19 6.34 8.18
N LEU A 130 -14.77 6.04 6.95
CA LEU A 130 -13.95 6.95 6.14
C LEU A 130 -14.79 7.99 5.39
N ILE A 131 -16.07 7.69 5.15
CA ILE A 131 -16.99 8.61 4.48
C ILE A 131 -17.24 9.84 5.36
N GLY A 132 -17.23 11.02 4.74
CA GLY A 132 -17.40 12.30 5.43
C GLY A 132 -16.12 12.89 6.01
N LEU A 133 -15.04 12.10 6.10
CA LEU A 133 -13.71 12.63 6.45
C LEU A 133 -13.17 13.51 5.31
N LYS A 134 -12.28 14.43 5.65
CA LYS A 134 -11.67 15.38 4.73
C LYS A 134 -10.18 15.10 4.54
N ILE A 135 -9.64 15.62 3.44
CA ILE A 135 -8.19 15.74 3.27
C ILE A 135 -7.63 16.59 4.43
N GLY A 136 -6.62 16.05 5.12
CA GLY A 136 -6.01 16.62 6.31
C GLY A 136 -6.46 15.94 7.61
N ASP A 137 -7.56 15.18 7.58
CA ASP A 137 -8.04 14.47 8.76
C ASP A 137 -7.12 13.28 9.08
N ARG A 138 -7.04 12.97 10.37
CA ARG A 138 -6.20 11.91 10.91
C ARG A 138 -7.06 10.74 11.36
N ILE A 139 -6.62 9.54 10.98
CA ILE A 139 -7.25 8.27 11.32
C ILE A 139 -6.23 7.38 12.03
N ASP A 140 -6.72 6.53 12.92
CA ASP A 140 -5.88 5.56 13.62
C ASP A 140 -5.51 4.41 12.68
N GLY A 141 -4.22 4.07 12.59
CA GLY A 141 -3.73 2.96 11.78
C GLY A 141 -4.29 1.58 12.18
N ARG A 142 -4.88 1.46 13.37
CA ARG A 142 -5.53 0.22 13.84
C ARG A 142 -6.65 -0.24 12.90
N ILE A 143 -7.30 0.67 12.18
CA ILE A 143 -8.38 0.32 11.24
C ILE A 143 -7.90 -0.54 10.07
N ILE A 144 -6.60 -0.53 9.77
CA ILE A 144 -5.96 -1.32 8.70
C ILE A 144 -4.93 -2.31 9.25
N GLY A 145 -4.98 -2.60 10.55
CA GLY A 145 -4.08 -3.55 11.20
C GLY A 145 -2.67 -3.02 11.54
N LEU A 146 -2.40 -1.72 11.34
CA LEU A 146 -1.15 -1.11 11.77
C LEU A 146 -1.25 -0.63 13.22
N LYS A 147 -0.32 -1.04 14.09
CA LYS A 147 -0.31 -0.63 15.50
C LYS A 147 0.58 0.58 15.71
N GLY A 148 0.13 1.52 16.55
CA GLY A 148 0.97 2.62 17.05
C GLY A 148 1.25 3.75 16.06
N VAL A 149 0.46 3.87 14.98
CA VAL A 149 0.64 4.91 13.96
C VAL A 149 -0.66 5.63 13.64
N MET A 150 -0.54 6.92 13.35
CA MET A 150 -1.62 7.74 12.81
C MET A 150 -1.44 7.89 11.31
N LEU A 151 -2.53 7.86 10.55
CA LEU A 151 -2.52 8.13 9.12
C LEU A 151 -3.22 9.46 8.87
N GLU A 152 -2.67 10.28 7.98
CA GLU A 152 -3.29 11.51 7.51
C GLU A 152 -3.78 11.33 6.08
N ILE A 153 -5.04 11.66 5.82
CA ILE A 153 -5.60 11.63 4.48
C ILE A 153 -4.98 12.79 3.69
N ARG A 154 -4.20 12.50 2.65
CA ARG A 154 -3.53 13.50 1.81
C ARG A 154 -4.22 13.73 0.47
N GLY A 155 -5.12 12.84 0.06
CA GLY A 155 -5.88 12.99 -1.17
C GLY A 155 -6.61 11.72 -1.56
N GLY A 156 -7.02 11.67 -2.82
CA GLY A 156 -7.70 10.52 -3.39
C GLY A 156 -8.13 10.76 -4.83
N SER A 157 -8.75 9.76 -5.41
CA SER A 157 -9.25 9.79 -6.78
C SER A 157 -10.66 9.19 -6.86
N ASP A 158 -11.49 9.86 -7.64
CA ASP A 158 -12.85 9.44 -8.00
C ASP A 158 -12.84 8.27 -9.00
N LEU A 159 -13.99 7.59 -9.17
CA LEU A 159 -14.18 6.51 -10.16
C LEU A 159 -13.80 6.93 -11.58
N ALA A 160 -14.08 8.17 -11.97
CA ALA A 160 -13.72 8.72 -13.28
C ALA A 160 -12.26 9.21 -13.36
N GLY A 161 -11.44 8.95 -12.33
CA GLY A 161 -10.04 9.34 -12.28
C GLY A 161 -9.79 10.82 -11.93
N PHE A 162 -10.82 11.55 -11.51
CA PHE A 162 -10.65 12.94 -11.08
C PHE A 162 -10.01 12.99 -9.69
N PRO A 163 -8.93 13.78 -9.51
CA PRO A 163 -8.29 13.89 -8.21
C PRO A 163 -9.11 14.77 -7.26
N MET A 164 -9.04 14.43 -5.99
CA MET A 164 -9.53 15.28 -4.90
C MET A 164 -8.60 16.47 -4.69
N ARG A 165 -9.17 17.59 -4.23
CA ARG A 165 -8.43 18.83 -3.98
C ARG A 165 -8.84 19.46 -2.65
N VAL A 166 -7.85 19.76 -1.82
CA VAL A 166 -8.04 20.32 -0.47
C VAL A 166 -8.80 21.65 -0.46
N ASP A 167 -8.57 22.51 -1.46
CA ASP A 167 -9.16 23.84 -1.57
C ASP A 167 -10.69 23.84 -1.80
N ILE A 168 -11.26 22.72 -2.27
CA ILE A 168 -12.68 22.62 -2.61
C ILE A 168 -13.39 21.85 -1.52
N SER A 169 -14.31 22.50 -0.83
CA SER A 169 -15.07 21.86 0.25
C SER A 169 -16.19 20.95 -0.27
N GLY A 170 -16.44 19.88 0.48
CA GLY A 170 -17.56 18.94 0.24
C GLY A 170 -17.23 17.81 -0.73
N SER A 171 -18.25 17.01 -1.04
CA SER A 171 -18.18 15.85 -1.96
C SER A 171 -18.53 16.23 -3.41
N VAL A 172 -18.42 17.51 -3.77
CA VAL A 172 -18.88 18.03 -5.07
C VAL A 172 -17.85 17.81 -6.19
N LYS A 173 -18.34 17.74 -7.44
CA LYS A 173 -17.54 17.85 -8.66
C LYS A 173 -17.63 19.28 -9.19
N LYS A 174 -16.48 19.94 -9.41
CA LYS A 174 -16.46 21.35 -9.86
C LYS A 174 -15.42 21.56 -10.94
N TYR A 175 -15.78 22.32 -11.98
CA TYR A 175 -14.82 22.82 -12.96
C TYR A 175 -14.12 24.05 -12.39
N ILE A 176 -12.78 24.01 -12.31
CA ILE A 176 -11.98 25.15 -11.87
C ILE A 176 -10.86 25.43 -12.87
N LEU A 177 -10.47 26.70 -12.97
CA LEU A 177 -9.35 27.13 -13.82
C LEU A 177 -8.03 26.84 -13.10
N LEU A 178 -7.29 25.84 -13.59
CA LEU A 178 -6.03 25.42 -13.01
C LEU A 178 -4.83 25.96 -13.78
N SER A 179 -3.85 26.47 -13.06
CA SER A 179 -2.50 26.75 -13.56
C SER A 179 -1.49 25.66 -13.18
N LYS A 180 -1.75 24.93 -12.09
CA LYS A 180 -0.89 23.86 -11.57
C LYS A 180 -1.69 22.73 -10.94
N GLY A 181 -1.01 21.63 -10.64
CA GLY A 181 -1.58 20.48 -9.97
C GLY A 181 -2.07 20.78 -8.54
N PRO A 182 -2.78 19.84 -7.90
CA PRO A 182 -3.21 18.53 -8.42
C PRO A 182 -4.32 18.64 -9.48
N GLY A 183 -4.37 17.69 -10.43
CA GLY A 183 -5.37 17.61 -11.50
C GLY A 183 -5.04 18.33 -12.82
N PHE A 184 -3.90 19.02 -12.87
CA PHE A 184 -3.40 19.63 -14.10
C PHE A 184 -1.88 19.67 -14.08
N ARG A 185 -1.25 19.33 -15.21
CA ARG A 185 0.19 19.41 -15.41
C ARG A 185 0.42 20.26 -16.66
N PRO A 186 0.73 21.56 -16.51
CA PRO A 186 0.92 22.46 -17.64
C PRO A 186 2.10 21.97 -18.50
N LYS A 187 1.98 22.12 -19.82
CA LYS A 187 3.07 21.83 -20.77
C LYS A 187 3.86 23.09 -21.12
N GLU A 188 3.19 24.23 -21.07
CA GLU A 188 3.75 25.53 -21.39
C GLU A 188 3.68 26.45 -20.17
N GLU A 189 4.61 27.39 -20.08
CA GLU A 189 4.60 28.41 -19.03
C GLU A 189 3.36 29.31 -19.18
N GLY A 190 2.67 29.57 -18.08
CA GLY A 190 1.45 30.37 -18.08
C GLY A 190 0.19 29.64 -18.59
N GLU A 191 0.28 28.36 -18.99
CA GLU A 191 -0.89 27.58 -19.42
C GLU A 191 -1.93 27.49 -18.28
N ARG A 192 -3.18 27.83 -18.58
CA ARG A 192 -4.31 27.65 -17.66
C ARG A 192 -5.43 26.92 -18.36
N ARG A 193 -5.99 25.91 -17.70
CA ARG A 193 -7.10 25.13 -18.26
C ARG A 193 -8.19 24.87 -17.24
N ARG A 194 -9.45 25.01 -17.67
CA ARG A 194 -10.59 24.55 -16.89
C ARG A 194 -10.60 23.02 -16.85
N LYS A 195 -10.54 22.44 -15.65
CA LYS A 195 -10.54 21.00 -15.41
C LYS A 195 -11.54 20.65 -14.33
N LEU A 196 -12.17 19.49 -14.48
CA LEU A 196 -13.06 18.95 -13.46
C LEU A 196 -12.20 18.31 -12.35
N VAL A 197 -12.54 18.61 -11.11
CA VAL A 197 -11.89 18.06 -9.91
C VAL A 197 -12.95 17.71 -8.88
N ARG A 198 -12.57 16.88 -7.91
CA ARG A 198 -13.42 16.49 -6.79
C ARG A 198 -13.06 17.32 -5.55
N GLY A 199 -14.06 17.59 -4.72
CA GLY A 199 -13.85 18.24 -3.42
C GLY A 199 -13.04 17.39 -2.44
N ASN A 200 -12.79 17.96 -1.27
CA ASN A 200 -11.89 17.44 -0.25
C ASN A 200 -12.54 16.39 0.66
N THR A 201 -13.85 16.19 0.58
CA THR A 201 -14.60 15.29 1.47
C THR A 201 -14.78 13.93 0.81
N ILE A 202 -14.56 12.87 1.59
CA ILE A 202 -14.68 11.49 1.13
C ILE A 202 -16.17 11.13 0.98
N SER A 203 -16.50 10.47 -0.14
CA SER A 203 -17.85 10.08 -0.54
C SER A 203 -17.80 8.74 -1.28
N ASP A 204 -18.96 8.11 -1.49
CA ASP A 204 -19.07 6.79 -2.09
C ASP A 204 -18.51 6.68 -3.52
N ASP A 205 -18.44 7.79 -4.27
CA ASP A 205 -17.90 7.79 -5.63
C ASP A 205 -16.36 7.65 -5.67
N ILE A 206 -15.69 7.82 -4.53
CA ILE A 206 -14.22 7.70 -4.46
C ILE A 206 -13.81 6.25 -4.54
N VAL A 207 -12.76 5.98 -5.30
CA VAL A 207 -12.21 4.62 -5.45
C VAL A 207 -10.88 4.47 -4.72
N GLN A 208 -10.06 5.53 -4.68
CA GLN A 208 -8.74 5.50 -4.04
C GLN A 208 -8.60 6.62 -3.02
N ILE A 209 -8.08 6.29 -1.85
CA ILE A 209 -7.71 7.25 -0.79
C ILE A 209 -6.21 7.16 -0.59
N ASN A 210 -5.52 8.29 -0.58
CA ASN A 210 -4.09 8.37 -0.31
C ASN A 210 -3.87 8.88 1.12
N ALA A 211 -3.13 8.11 1.91
CA ALA A 211 -2.79 8.45 3.27
C ALA A 211 -1.27 8.37 3.51
N VAL A 212 -0.79 9.18 4.44
CA VAL A 212 0.62 9.21 4.86
C VAL A 212 0.70 8.91 6.34
N VAL A 213 1.67 8.09 6.72
CA VAL A 213 1.96 7.80 8.13
C VAL A 213 2.56 9.03 8.79
N ILE A 214 1.93 9.48 9.87
CA ILE A 214 2.49 10.49 10.76
C ILE A 214 3.19 9.76 11.92
N PRO A 215 4.48 10.05 12.17
CA PRO A 215 5.14 9.67 13.41
C PRO A 215 4.41 10.31 14.59
N THR A 216 3.85 9.49 15.48
CA THR A 216 3.38 9.95 16.79
C THR A 216 4.58 10.28 17.67
#